data_AF-A0A6P0SS64-F1
#
_entry.id   AF-A0A6P0SS64-F1
#
_cell.length_a   1.000
_cell.length_b   1.000
_cell.length_c   1.000
_cell.angle_alpha   90.00
_cell.angle_beta   90.00
_cell.angle_gamma   90.00
#
_symmetry.space_group_name_H-M   'P 1'
#
loop_
_entity.id
_entity.type
_entity.pdbx_description
1 polymer ?
#
loop_
_entity_poly.entity_id
_entity_poly.type
_entity_poly.pdbx_seq_one_letter_code
_entity_poly.pdbx_strand_id
1 'polypeptide(L)'
;SGQDYPIQPISQIEQFLENTKYDGFLEYFPAEEPPETAWLWGKDLGIERYFSRFYKLPASLKAIVYKLYRIVNWQPLVRIRAGKFGARIGIRCVSTPFTPEFKCYAGSQWHTLSYRCIEYIHQFVQRNPAFVEHYRNTLVPDESFIQSILLNHSMLKLFNDNKRYISWTPPYPAIMGVQDFESMITSGKHFARKFDDKVDAKVIDMLDKYIEENRDNREDYSYSPSDLYKV
;
A
#
# COMPACT_ATOMS: atom_id res chain seq x y z
N SER A 1 9.96 3.92 4.84
CA SER A 1 9.98 4.03 6.32
C SER A 1 11.42 3.89 6.79
N GLY A 2 11.69 3.92 8.10
CA GLY A 2 13.05 3.69 8.63
C GLY A 2 13.57 2.25 8.52
N GLN A 3 12.80 1.34 7.92
CA GLN A 3 13.17 -0.07 7.72
C GLN A 3 13.12 -0.48 6.24
N ASP A 4 13.19 0.49 5.35
CA ASP A 4 13.26 0.28 3.90
C ASP A 4 14.70 0.53 3.44
N TYR A 5 15.18 -0.28 2.49
CA TYR A 5 16.54 -0.16 1.95
C TYR A 5 16.52 -0.23 0.42
N PRO A 6 17.32 0.57 -0.29
CA PRO A 6 17.50 0.39 -1.73
C PRO A 6 18.12 -0.98 -2.01
N ILE A 7 17.71 -1.61 -3.10
CA ILE A 7 18.30 -2.89 -3.56
C ILE A 7 18.92 -2.77 -4.96
N GLN A 8 18.96 -1.55 -5.48
CA GLN A 8 19.60 -1.16 -6.73
C GLN A 8 20.35 0.15 -6.52
N PRO A 9 21.39 0.43 -7.32
CA PRO A 9 22.04 1.73 -7.32
C PRO A 9 21.05 2.87 -7.59
N ILE A 10 21.17 3.96 -6.83
CA ILE A 10 20.27 5.11 -6.94
C ILE A 10 20.28 5.69 -8.37
N SER A 11 21.45 5.75 -9.02
CA SER A 11 21.59 6.19 -10.41
C SER A 11 20.74 5.39 -11.39
N GLN A 12 20.64 4.08 -11.21
CA GLN A 12 19.80 3.21 -12.05
C GLN A 12 18.30 3.48 -11.82
N ILE A 13 17.91 3.68 -10.55
CA ILE A 13 16.53 4.03 -10.20
C ILE A 13 16.15 5.39 -10.82
N GLU A 14 17.03 6.39 -10.74
CA GLU A 14 16.82 7.72 -11.33
C GLU A 14 16.68 7.61 -12.86
N GLN A 15 17.59 6.90 -13.52
CA GLN A 15 17.53 6.68 -14.96
C GLN A 15 16.24 5.96 -15.37
N PHE A 16 15.81 4.94 -14.64
CA PHE A 16 14.54 4.26 -14.88
C PHE A 16 13.36 5.23 -14.79
N LEU A 17 13.34 6.07 -13.74
CA LEU A 17 12.25 7.03 -13.51
C LEU A 17 12.26 8.17 -14.53
N GLU A 18 13.42 8.58 -15.04
CA GLU A 18 13.54 9.59 -16.09
C GLU A 18 13.03 9.08 -17.44
N ASN A 19 13.31 7.81 -17.77
CA ASN A 19 12.99 7.23 -19.08
C ASN A 19 11.63 6.52 -19.14
N THR A 20 10.92 6.42 -18.01
CA THR A 20 9.64 5.73 -17.98
C THR A 20 8.50 6.56 -18.61
N LYS A 21 7.54 5.87 -19.23
CA LYS A 21 6.32 6.46 -19.77
C LYS A 21 5.19 6.61 -18.73
N TYR A 22 5.40 6.12 -17.52
CA TYR A 22 4.39 6.08 -16.47
C TYR A 22 4.51 7.29 -15.53
N ASP A 23 3.39 7.87 -15.15
CA ASP A 23 3.33 8.95 -14.17
C ASP A 23 3.52 8.43 -12.73
N GLY A 24 3.31 7.14 -12.48
CA GLY A 24 3.46 6.56 -11.16
C GLY A 24 3.46 5.03 -11.12
N PHE A 25 4.07 4.52 -10.05
CA PHE A 25 4.25 3.10 -9.72
C PHE A 25 3.62 2.86 -8.36
N LEU A 26 2.50 2.16 -8.34
CA LEU A 26 1.75 1.84 -7.13
C LEU A 26 1.03 0.52 -7.33
N GLU A 27 0.86 -0.22 -6.25
CA GLU A 27 0.03 -1.43 -6.29
C GLU A 27 -1.42 -1.03 -6.07
N TYR A 28 -2.32 -1.61 -6.85
CA TYR A 28 -3.74 -1.32 -6.75
C TYR A 28 -4.66 -2.44 -7.24
N PHE A 29 -5.89 -2.45 -6.71
CA PHE A 29 -7.02 -3.27 -7.13
C PHE A 29 -8.35 -2.63 -6.68
N PRO A 30 -9.50 -2.96 -7.30
CA PRO A 30 -10.80 -2.48 -6.85
C PRO A 30 -11.11 -2.97 -5.43
N ALA A 31 -11.48 -2.06 -4.52
CA ALA A 31 -11.66 -2.41 -3.10
C ALA A 31 -12.95 -3.22 -2.82
N GLU A 32 -13.95 -3.08 -3.68
CA GLU A 32 -15.23 -3.79 -3.59
C GLU A 32 -15.16 -5.19 -4.21
N GLU A 33 -14.29 -5.37 -5.20
CA GLU A 33 -14.10 -6.61 -5.94
C GLU A 33 -12.60 -6.91 -6.10
N PRO A 34 -11.89 -7.23 -4.99
CA PRO A 34 -10.48 -7.56 -5.06
C PRO A 34 -10.28 -8.89 -5.81
N PRO A 35 -9.22 -9.02 -6.64
CA PRO A 35 -8.90 -10.30 -7.26
C PRO A 35 -8.48 -11.31 -6.18
N GLU A 36 -8.67 -12.61 -6.43
CA GLU A 36 -8.37 -13.67 -5.45
C GLU A 36 -6.92 -13.66 -4.94
N THR A 37 -5.99 -13.20 -5.79
CA THR A 37 -4.57 -13.07 -5.48
C THR A 37 -4.23 -11.82 -4.67
N ALA A 38 -5.12 -10.82 -4.58
CA ALA A 38 -4.84 -9.59 -3.84
C ALA A 38 -4.95 -9.82 -2.33
N TRP A 39 -3.79 -9.93 -1.68
CA TRP A 39 -3.59 -9.79 -0.23
C TRP A 39 -4.42 -10.76 0.63
N LEU A 40 -4.97 -11.83 0.03
CA LEU A 40 -5.93 -12.73 0.66
C LEU A 40 -7.08 -11.98 1.35
N TRP A 41 -7.49 -10.84 0.78
CA TRP A 41 -8.58 -10.05 1.34
C TRP A 41 -9.87 -10.85 1.32
N GLY A 42 -10.51 -10.99 2.48
CA GLY A 42 -11.91 -11.39 2.51
C GLY A 42 -12.73 -10.38 1.72
N LYS A 43 -13.74 -10.86 0.98
CA LYS A 43 -14.56 -10.06 0.06
C LYS A 43 -15.10 -8.76 0.68
N ASP A 44 -15.39 -8.78 1.99
CA ASP A 44 -15.96 -7.64 2.69
C ASP A 44 -14.93 -6.68 3.31
N LEU A 45 -13.62 -6.96 3.24
CA LEU A 45 -12.63 -6.19 3.99
C LEU A 45 -12.48 -4.75 3.48
N GLY A 46 -12.41 -4.55 2.16
CA GLY A 46 -12.35 -3.21 1.57
C GLY A 46 -13.63 -2.41 1.84
N ILE A 47 -14.78 -3.09 1.69
CA ILE A 47 -16.10 -2.60 2.05
C ILE A 47 -16.15 -2.14 3.52
N GLU A 48 -15.65 -2.94 4.46
CA GLU A 48 -15.61 -2.57 5.87
C GLU A 48 -14.70 -1.36 6.11
N ARG A 49 -13.49 -1.35 5.52
CA ARG A 49 -12.47 -0.32 5.77
C ARG A 49 -12.86 1.05 5.22
N TYR A 50 -13.39 1.10 3.99
CA TYR A 50 -13.51 2.35 3.22
C TYR A 50 -14.94 2.85 3.04
N PHE A 51 -15.95 2.02 3.33
CA PHE A 51 -17.37 2.41 3.28
C PHE A 51 -17.99 2.47 4.67
N SER A 52 -17.16 2.49 5.73
CA SER A 52 -17.58 2.69 7.11
C SER A 52 -16.74 3.77 7.77
N ARG A 53 -17.33 4.52 8.70
CA ARG A 53 -16.62 5.51 9.53
C ARG A 53 -16.42 4.97 10.93
N PHE A 54 -15.18 5.02 11.41
CA PHE A 54 -14.73 4.47 12.67
C PHE A 54 -14.45 5.57 13.68
N TYR A 55 -15.21 5.56 14.77
CA TYR A 55 -15.09 6.51 15.86
C TYR A 55 -14.48 5.83 17.08
N LYS A 56 -13.53 6.51 17.72
CA LYS A 56 -12.91 6.01 18.96
C LYS A 56 -13.94 5.99 20.08
N LEU A 57 -14.05 4.87 20.75
CA LEU A 57 -14.89 4.72 21.93
C LEU A 57 -14.11 5.09 23.19
N PRO A 58 -14.77 5.68 24.21
CA PRO A 58 -14.18 5.86 25.54
C PRO A 58 -13.62 4.55 26.11
N ALA A 59 -12.48 4.64 26.80
CA ALA A 59 -11.84 3.48 27.41
C ALA A 59 -12.76 2.77 28.42
N SER A 60 -13.63 3.51 29.10
CA SER A 60 -14.65 2.98 30.02
C SER A 60 -15.62 2.00 29.37
N LEU A 61 -15.89 2.12 28.07
CA LEU A 61 -16.79 1.23 27.35
C LEU A 61 -16.12 -0.06 26.87
N LYS A 62 -14.80 -0.20 26.99
CA LYS A 62 -14.03 -1.32 26.44
C LYS A 62 -14.58 -2.68 26.89
N ALA A 63 -14.89 -2.85 28.17
CA ALA A 63 -15.39 -4.13 28.71
C ALA A 63 -16.79 -4.50 28.15
N ILE A 64 -17.69 -3.52 28.03
CA ILE A 64 -19.03 -3.72 27.46
C ILE A 64 -18.92 -4.08 25.98
N VAL A 65 -18.08 -3.34 25.25
CA VAL A 65 -17.79 -3.55 23.83
C VAL A 65 -17.25 -4.96 23.56
N TYR A 66 -16.37 -5.50 24.41
CA TYR A 66 -15.90 -6.88 24.29
C TYR A 66 -17.03 -7.90 24.45
N LYS A 67 -17.93 -7.70 25.41
CA LYS A 67 -19.09 -8.60 25.60
C LYS A 67 -20.04 -8.57 24.40
N LEU A 68 -20.22 -7.40 23.80
CA LEU A 68 -21.15 -7.20 22.67
C LEU A 68 -20.51 -7.49 21.30
N TYR A 69 -19.20 -7.71 21.21
CA TYR A 69 -18.45 -7.86 19.95
C TYR A 69 -19.11 -8.84 18.98
N ARG A 70 -19.42 -10.06 19.44
CA ARG A 70 -20.00 -11.10 18.58
C ARG A 70 -21.41 -10.75 18.12
N ILE A 71 -22.21 -10.15 18.99
CA ILE A 71 -23.60 -9.78 18.71
C ILE A 71 -23.64 -8.65 17.68
N VAL A 72 -22.84 -7.61 17.90
CA VAL A 72 -22.82 -6.44 17.01
C VAL A 72 -22.23 -6.79 15.66
N ASN A 73 -21.14 -7.57 15.60
CA ASN A 73 -20.47 -7.87 14.33
C ASN A 73 -21.18 -8.92 13.47
N TRP A 74 -22.27 -9.52 13.95
CA TRP A 74 -23.06 -10.48 13.16
C TRP A 74 -23.85 -9.82 12.01
N GLN A 75 -24.27 -8.56 12.17
CA GLN A 75 -24.98 -7.78 11.15
C GLN A 75 -24.02 -6.81 10.43
N PRO A 76 -24.26 -6.34 9.19
CA PRO A 76 -23.27 -5.61 8.37
C PRO A 76 -23.15 -4.08 8.58
N LEU A 77 -24.06 -3.44 9.29
CA LEU A 77 -24.18 -1.97 9.42
C LEU A 77 -23.28 -1.37 10.50
N VAL A 78 -23.01 -2.13 11.55
CA VAL A 78 -22.17 -1.69 12.69
C VAL A 78 -21.05 -2.69 12.92
N ARG A 79 -19.85 -2.18 13.15
CA ARG A 79 -18.65 -2.96 13.45
C ARG A 79 -18.07 -2.47 14.76
N ILE A 80 -17.70 -3.39 15.63
CA ILE A 80 -16.87 -3.12 16.78
C ILE A 80 -15.50 -3.69 16.51
N ARG A 81 -14.47 -2.85 16.72
CA ARG A 81 -13.08 -3.29 16.73
C ARG A 81 -12.44 -2.89 18.06
N ALA A 82 -11.94 -3.85 18.80
CA ALA A 82 -11.21 -3.60 20.04
C ALA A 82 -9.83 -4.28 19.97
N GLY A 83 -8.78 -3.53 20.28
CA GLY A 83 -7.41 -4.05 20.25
C GLY A 83 -6.45 -3.19 21.06
N LYS A 84 -5.15 -3.35 20.77
CA LYS A 84 -4.06 -2.63 21.45
C LYS A 84 -4.26 -1.10 21.44
N PHE A 85 -4.85 -0.57 20.37
CA PHE A 85 -5.08 0.88 20.18
C PHE A 85 -6.47 1.36 20.64
N GLY A 86 -7.13 0.61 21.51
CA GLY A 86 -8.45 0.95 22.05
C GLY A 86 -9.61 0.35 21.26
N ALA A 87 -10.82 0.73 21.66
CA ALA A 87 -12.06 0.31 21.02
C ALA A 87 -12.54 1.37 20.02
N ARG A 88 -13.07 0.92 18.88
CA ARG A 88 -13.69 1.74 17.85
C ARG A 88 -15.03 1.14 17.45
N ILE A 89 -15.98 2.01 17.11
CA ILE A 89 -17.24 1.66 16.46
C ILE A 89 -17.19 2.14 15.01
N GLY A 90 -17.32 1.21 14.08
CA GLY A 90 -17.51 1.44 12.66
C GLY A 90 -19.00 1.50 12.34
N ILE A 91 -19.43 2.53 11.62
CA ILE A 91 -20.80 2.69 11.15
C ILE A 91 -20.77 2.72 9.63
N ARG A 92 -21.55 1.86 8.99
CA ARG A 92 -21.71 1.81 7.53
C ARG A 92 -22.22 3.16 7.02
N CYS A 93 -21.54 3.70 6.02
CA CYS A 93 -21.94 4.96 5.41
C CYS A 93 -23.17 4.75 4.53
N VAL A 94 -24.16 5.63 4.68
CA VAL A 94 -25.31 5.70 3.76
C VAL A 94 -24.90 6.36 2.43
N SER A 95 -24.00 7.33 2.50
CA SER A 95 -23.43 8.01 1.34
C SER A 95 -21.90 7.98 1.41
N THR A 96 -21.27 7.61 0.30
CA THR A 96 -19.81 7.58 0.13
C THR A 96 -19.44 8.43 -1.09
N PRO A 97 -18.18 8.89 -1.21
CA PRO A 97 -17.73 9.60 -2.40
C PRO A 97 -17.59 8.69 -3.63
N PHE A 98 -17.81 7.38 -3.51
CA PHE A 98 -17.64 6.43 -4.59
C PHE A 98 -18.92 6.23 -5.38
N THR A 99 -18.79 6.21 -6.71
CA THR A 99 -19.84 5.97 -7.69
C THR A 99 -19.32 5.00 -8.76
N PRO A 100 -20.17 4.50 -9.68
CA PRO A 100 -19.69 3.69 -10.81
C PRO A 100 -18.59 4.38 -11.65
N GLU A 101 -18.60 5.72 -11.70
CA GLU A 101 -17.63 6.56 -12.40
C GLU A 101 -16.41 6.94 -11.55
N PHE A 102 -16.55 6.92 -10.22
CA PHE A 102 -15.47 7.21 -9.27
C PHE A 102 -15.32 6.03 -8.28
N LYS A 103 -14.46 5.08 -8.62
CA LYS A 103 -14.36 3.80 -7.89
C LYS A 103 -13.44 3.88 -6.67
N CYS A 104 -13.72 3.04 -5.67
CA CYS A 104 -12.82 2.83 -4.55
C CYS A 104 -11.73 1.83 -4.95
N TYR A 105 -10.47 2.26 -4.88
CA TYR A 105 -9.31 1.41 -5.08
C TYR A 105 -8.54 1.23 -3.78
N ALA A 106 -7.85 0.10 -3.66
CA ALA A 106 -6.97 -0.19 -2.55
C ALA A 106 -5.66 -0.82 -3.04
N GLY A 107 -4.64 -0.84 -2.19
CA GLY A 107 -3.37 -1.51 -2.44
C GLY A 107 -2.30 -1.08 -1.45
N SER A 108 -1.04 -1.32 -1.80
CA SER A 108 0.09 -0.95 -0.94
C SER A 108 0.16 0.54 -0.63
N GLN A 109 0.46 0.90 0.62
CA GLN A 109 0.80 2.27 1.01
C GLN A 109 2.10 2.79 0.36
N TRP A 110 2.91 1.89 -0.21
CA TRP A 110 4.16 2.25 -0.88
C TRP A 110 3.90 2.57 -2.35
N HIS A 111 4.39 3.71 -2.81
CA HIS A 111 4.26 4.16 -4.19
C HIS A 111 5.40 5.10 -4.58
N THR A 112 5.70 5.19 -5.87
CA THR A 112 6.62 6.16 -6.46
C THR A 112 5.81 6.98 -7.45
N LEU A 113 5.70 8.28 -7.20
CA LEU A 113 4.78 9.16 -7.92
C LEU A 113 5.55 10.33 -8.51
N SER A 114 5.26 10.66 -9.76
CA SER A 114 5.77 11.88 -10.40
C SER A 114 5.18 13.13 -9.74
N TYR A 115 5.82 14.28 -9.99
CA TYR A 115 5.29 15.58 -9.60
C TYR A 115 3.85 15.79 -10.07
N ARG A 116 3.52 15.38 -11.30
CA ARG A 116 2.18 15.50 -11.89
C ARG A 116 1.11 14.75 -11.08
N CYS A 117 1.44 13.56 -10.57
CA CYS A 117 0.54 12.85 -9.65
C CYS A 117 0.31 13.61 -8.35
N ILE A 118 1.38 14.17 -7.76
CA ILE A 118 1.29 14.93 -6.51
C ILE A 118 0.49 16.22 -6.71
N GLU A 119 0.74 16.94 -7.80
CA GLU A 119 -0.03 18.14 -8.17
C GLU A 119 -1.52 17.82 -8.33
N TYR A 120 -1.84 16.73 -9.03
CA TYR A 120 -3.23 16.30 -9.20
C TYR A 120 -3.88 15.94 -7.85
N ILE A 121 -3.19 15.19 -6.97
CA ILE A 121 -3.69 14.89 -5.62
C ILE A 121 -3.96 16.20 -4.87
N HIS A 122 -3.03 17.14 -4.90
CA HIS A 122 -3.17 18.41 -4.20
C HIS A 122 -4.39 19.20 -4.68
N GLN A 123 -4.57 19.34 -6.00
CA GLN A 123 -5.72 20.01 -6.57
C GLN A 123 -7.03 19.28 -6.26
N PHE A 124 -7.02 17.94 -6.31
CA PHE A 124 -8.19 17.12 -6.03
C PHE A 124 -8.67 17.33 -4.59
N VAL A 125 -7.78 17.27 -3.59
CA VAL A 125 -8.17 17.40 -2.18
C VAL A 125 -8.67 18.80 -1.83
N GLN A 126 -8.16 19.84 -2.51
CA GLN A 126 -8.67 21.20 -2.36
C GLN A 126 -10.09 21.35 -2.93
N ARG A 127 -10.37 20.73 -4.08
CA ARG A 127 -11.69 20.79 -4.72
C ARG A 127 -12.72 19.88 -4.05
N ASN A 128 -12.27 18.82 -3.37
CA ASN A 128 -13.10 17.77 -2.80
C ASN A 128 -12.86 17.59 -1.28
N PRO A 129 -13.12 18.61 -0.44
CA PRO A 129 -12.88 18.50 1.01
C PRO A 129 -13.73 17.39 1.67
N ALA A 130 -14.90 17.08 1.11
CA ALA A 130 -15.74 15.97 1.56
C ALA A 130 -15.06 14.60 1.40
N PHE A 131 -14.20 14.42 0.39
CA PHE A 131 -13.42 13.20 0.20
C PHE A 131 -12.38 13.02 1.32
N VAL A 132 -11.69 14.10 1.69
CA VAL A 132 -10.74 14.11 2.81
C VAL A 132 -11.46 13.79 4.11
N GLU A 133 -12.63 14.39 4.33
CA GLU A 133 -13.41 14.12 5.54
C GLU A 133 -13.94 12.68 5.61
N HIS A 134 -14.29 12.09 4.46
CA HIS A 134 -14.66 10.68 4.39
C HIS A 134 -13.53 9.78 4.90
N TYR A 135 -12.32 9.95 4.37
CA TYR A 135 -11.16 9.15 4.75
C TYR A 135 -10.57 9.45 6.13
N ARG A 136 -10.90 10.61 6.73
CA ARG A 136 -10.45 10.96 8.10
C ARG A 136 -10.83 9.89 9.13
N ASN A 137 -11.96 9.22 8.92
CA ASN A 137 -12.48 8.21 9.83
C ASN A 137 -12.54 6.80 9.21
N THR A 138 -11.86 6.53 8.10
CA THR A 138 -11.75 5.15 7.57
C THR A 138 -10.60 4.39 8.25
N LEU A 139 -10.54 3.08 8.03
CA LEU A 139 -9.39 2.28 8.48
C LEU A 139 -8.31 2.21 7.40
N VAL A 140 -7.06 2.36 7.82
CA VAL A 140 -5.86 2.24 6.95
C VAL A 140 -6.03 3.07 5.66
N PRO A 141 -6.31 4.38 5.78
CA PRO A 141 -6.62 5.24 4.62
C PRO A 141 -5.44 5.35 3.64
N ASP A 142 -4.21 5.15 4.10
CA ASP A 142 -2.98 5.13 3.31
C ASP A 142 -2.94 4.00 2.25
N GLU A 143 -3.73 2.95 2.43
CA GLU A 143 -3.87 1.84 1.48
C GLU A 143 -5.00 2.04 0.46
N SER A 144 -5.64 3.22 0.39
CA SER A 144 -6.74 3.47 -0.56
C SER A 144 -6.89 4.91 -1.04
N PHE A 145 -6.57 5.90 -0.19
CA PHE A 145 -6.79 7.31 -0.49
C PHE A 145 -6.11 7.76 -1.78
N ILE A 146 -4.82 7.43 -1.93
CA ILE A 146 -4.01 7.82 -3.09
C ILE A 146 -4.45 7.05 -4.33
N GLN A 147 -4.67 5.73 -4.20
CA GLN A 147 -5.12 4.87 -5.29
C GLN A 147 -6.44 5.37 -5.86
N SER A 148 -7.43 5.64 -4.99
CA SER A 148 -8.75 6.13 -5.39
C SER A 148 -8.70 7.50 -6.04
N ILE A 149 -7.80 8.40 -5.63
CA ILE A 149 -7.65 9.69 -6.32
C ILE A 149 -7.05 9.48 -7.72
N LEU A 150 -5.91 8.80 -7.78
CA LEU A 150 -5.10 8.74 -9.00
C LEU A 150 -5.75 7.87 -10.10
N LEU A 151 -6.32 6.70 -9.75
CA LEU A 151 -6.86 5.77 -10.75
C LEU A 151 -8.17 6.23 -11.37
N ASN A 152 -8.89 7.14 -10.72
CA ASN A 152 -10.06 7.79 -11.30
C ASN A 152 -9.67 8.98 -12.20
N HIS A 153 -8.38 9.19 -12.47
CA HIS A 153 -7.91 10.19 -13.43
C HIS A 153 -7.35 9.55 -14.70
N SER A 154 -8.17 9.49 -15.75
CA SER A 154 -7.86 8.80 -17.01
C SER A 154 -6.63 9.32 -17.76
N MET A 155 -6.15 10.53 -17.45
CA MET A 155 -4.97 11.11 -18.08
C MET A 155 -3.64 10.68 -17.46
N LEU A 156 -3.64 10.01 -16.30
CA LEU A 156 -2.45 9.48 -15.66
C LEU A 156 -2.19 8.05 -16.11
N LYS A 157 -0.96 7.77 -16.50
CA LYS A 157 -0.48 6.43 -16.83
C LYS A 157 0.14 5.82 -15.58
N LEU A 158 -0.63 5.06 -14.83
CA LEU A 158 -0.17 4.37 -13.64
C LEU A 158 0.19 2.92 -13.95
N PHE A 159 1.24 2.43 -13.32
CA PHE A 159 1.68 1.05 -13.46
C PHE A 159 1.42 0.27 -12.17
N ASN A 160 0.79 -0.90 -12.27
CA ASN A 160 0.39 -1.74 -11.14
C ASN A 160 1.56 -2.56 -10.57
N ASP A 161 2.59 -1.85 -10.14
CA ASP A 161 3.76 -2.38 -9.44
C ASP A 161 4.32 -1.21 -8.62
N ASN A 162 4.35 -1.34 -7.31
CA ASN A 162 4.91 -0.30 -6.46
C ASN A 162 6.45 -0.28 -6.45
N LYS A 163 7.16 -1.19 -7.12
CA LYS A 163 8.63 -1.29 -7.08
C LYS A 163 9.21 -1.54 -5.68
N ARG A 164 8.43 -2.16 -4.78
CA ARG A 164 8.88 -2.61 -3.46
C ARG A 164 8.88 -4.14 -3.41
N TYR A 165 10.00 -4.71 -3.00
CA TYR A 165 10.07 -6.10 -2.59
C TYR A 165 9.57 -6.20 -1.15
N ILE A 166 8.54 -7.01 -0.93
CA ILE A 166 7.96 -7.27 0.39
C ILE A 166 7.69 -8.77 0.49
N SER A 167 8.36 -9.44 1.43
CA SER A 167 8.07 -10.84 1.74
C SER A 167 6.93 -10.91 2.77
N TRP A 168 5.89 -11.67 2.44
CA TRP A 168 4.68 -11.86 3.26
C TRP A 168 4.63 -13.24 3.92
N THR A 169 5.80 -13.81 4.21
CA THR A 169 5.96 -15.15 4.81
C THR A 169 6.43 -15.03 6.28
N PRO A 170 5.78 -14.21 7.12
CA PRO A 170 4.60 -14.57 7.96
C PRO A 170 3.39 -13.60 7.70
N PRO A 171 2.22 -13.61 8.39
CA PRO A 171 1.03 -12.81 7.98
C PRO A 171 1.19 -11.27 8.08
N TYR A 172 2.43 -10.80 8.27
CA TYR A 172 2.90 -9.42 8.26
C TYR A 172 4.27 -9.39 7.55
N PRO A 173 4.71 -8.25 7.01
CA PRO A 173 5.98 -8.17 6.27
C PRO A 173 7.15 -8.75 7.09
N ALA A 174 7.86 -9.71 6.51
CA ALA A 174 9.01 -10.37 7.12
C ALA A 174 10.17 -9.39 7.32
N ILE A 175 11.04 -9.73 8.28
CA ILE A 175 12.37 -9.12 8.38
C ILE A 175 13.28 -9.90 7.43
N MET A 176 13.84 -9.20 6.45
CA MET A 176 14.72 -9.76 5.42
C MET A 176 16.08 -10.12 6.01
N GLY A 177 16.65 -11.23 5.56
CA GLY A 177 18.00 -11.66 5.93
C GLY A 177 18.82 -12.10 4.71
N VAL A 178 20.02 -12.62 4.96
CA VAL A 178 20.96 -13.03 3.90
C VAL A 178 20.35 -14.05 2.94
N GLN A 179 19.46 -14.94 3.42
CA GLN A 179 18.78 -15.93 2.60
C GLN A 179 17.88 -15.32 1.50
N ASP A 180 17.41 -14.09 1.71
CA ASP A 180 16.51 -13.42 0.78
C ASP A 180 17.25 -12.58 -0.27
N PHE A 181 18.58 -12.43 -0.13
CA PHE A 181 19.40 -11.50 -0.88
C PHE A 181 19.28 -11.66 -2.40
N GLU A 182 19.44 -12.89 -2.90
CA GLU A 182 19.39 -13.17 -4.34
C GLU A 182 18.01 -12.85 -4.94
N SER A 183 16.94 -13.24 -4.24
CA SER A 183 15.58 -12.92 -4.64
C SER A 183 15.29 -11.42 -4.65
N MET A 184 15.91 -10.64 -3.76
CA MET A 184 15.74 -9.18 -3.71
C MET A 184 16.38 -8.53 -4.94
N ILE A 185 17.67 -8.78 -5.17
CA ILE A 185 18.43 -8.08 -6.22
C ILE A 185 17.96 -8.48 -7.64
N THR A 186 17.38 -9.67 -7.80
CA THR A 186 16.84 -10.15 -9.11
C THR A 186 15.37 -9.78 -9.33
N SER A 187 14.68 -9.20 -8.35
CA SER A 187 13.23 -8.95 -8.42
C SER A 187 12.79 -7.82 -9.35
N GLY A 188 13.73 -6.98 -9.83
CA GLY A 188 13.42 -5.75 -10.55
C GLY A 188 12.70 -4.69 -9.70
N LYS A 189 12.74 -4.81 -8.38
CA LYS A 189 12.24 -3.80 -7.44
C LYS A 189 13.36 -2.81 -7.10
N HIS A 190 12.99 -1.60 -6.72
CA HIS A 190 13.97 -0.55 -6.40
C HIS A 190 14.34 -0.57 -4.91
N PHE A 191 13.38 -0.94 -4.07
CA PHE A 191 13.53 -0.98 -2.62
C PHE A 191 13.01 -2.31 -2.07
N ALA A 192 13.50 -2.73 -0.92
CA ALA A 192 12.97 -3.85 -0.15
C ALA A 192 12.61 -3.42 1.28
N ARG A 193 11.72 -4.21 1.90
CA ARG A 193 11.38 -4.09 3.32
C ARG A 193 10.90 -5.43 3.90
N LYS A 194 11.10 -5.70 5.19
CA LYS A 194 11.69 -4.80 6.21
C LYS A 194 13.08 -5.26 6.63
N PHE A 195 13.93 -4.33 7.03
CA PHE A 195 15.24 -4.63 7.61
C PHE A 195 15.28 -4.29 9.11
N ASP A 196 16.06 -5.05 9.86
CA ASP A 196 16.35 -4.84 11.28
C ASP A 196 17.78 -5.31 11.54
N ASP A 197 18.67 -4.36 11.84
CA ASP A 197 20.10 -4.59 12.06
C ASP A 197 20.37 -5.47 13.28
N LYS A 198 19.44 -5.52 14.24
CA LYS A 198 19.51 -6.41 15.40
C LYS A 198 19.14 -7.85 15.08
N VAL A 199 18.47 -8.10 13.94
CA VAL A 199 18.11 -9.44 13.48
C VAL A 199 19.16 -9.95 12.50
N ASP A 200 19.49 -9.17 11.47
CA ASP A 200 20.50 -9.54 10.49
C ASP A 200 21.11 -8.30 9.83
N ALA A 201 22.18 -7.75 10.41
CA ALA A 201 22.91 -6.64 9.81
C ALA A 201 23.68 -7.04 8.54
N LYS A 202 24.02 -8.33 8.38
CA LYS A 202 24.89 -8.80 7.29
C LYS A 202 24.24 -8.63 5.92
N VAL A 203 22.92 -8.78 5.84
CA VAL A 203 22.21 -8.53 4.56
C VAL A 203 22.33 -7.07 4.12
N ILE A 204 22.41 -6.12 5.06
CA ILE A 204 22.58 -4.69 4.76
C ILE A 204 23.98 -4.45 4.20
N ASP A 205 25.02 -5.00 4.84
CA ASP A 205 26.40 -4.92 4.34
C ASP A 205 26.53 -5.52 2.92
N MET A 206 25.82 -6.64 2.67
CA MET A 206 25.79 -7.27 1.35
C MET A 206 25.10 -6.38 0.30
N LEU A 207 24.02 -5.69 0.66
CA LEU A 207 23.33 -4.75 -0.22
C LEU A 207 24.20 -3.53 -0.52
N ASP A 208 24.90 -2.97 0.48
CA ASP A 208 25.81 -1.85 0.28
C ASP A 208 26.93 -2.21 -0.68
N LYS A 209 27.57 -3.37 -0.47
CA LYS A 209 28.61 -3.86 -1.36
C LYS A 209 28.10 -4.08 -2.79
N TYR A 210 26.94 -4.73 -2.93
CA TYR A 210 26.33 -4.95 -4.24
C TYR A 210 25.98 -3.65 -4.97
N ILE A 211 25.43 -2.68 -4.24
CA ILE A 211 25.10 -1.36 -4.80
C ILE A 211 26.38 -0.65 -5.24
N GLU A 212 27.44 -0.67 -4.43
CA GLU A 212 28.72 -0.04 -4.76
C GLU A 212 29.36 -0.67 -6.01
N GLU A 213 29.38 -2.01 -6.10
CA GLU A 213 29.92 -2.75 -7.24
C GLU A 213 29.15 -2.51 -8.55
N ASN A 214 27.86 -2.14 -8.46
CA ASN A 214 26.99 -1.94 -9.63
C ASN A 214 26.70 -0.47 -9.96
N ARG A 215 27.34 0.50 -9.30
CA ARG A 215 27.12 1.94 -9.55
C ARG A 215 27.34 2.36 -11.01
N ASP A 216 28.35 1.76 -11.66
CA ASP A 216 28.81 2.14 -13.00
C ASP A 216 28.47 1.10 -14.09
N ASN A 217 27.87 -0.03 -13.72
CA ASN A 217 27.36 -1.01 -14.68
C ASN A 217 26.13 -0.43 -15.36
N ARG A 218 26.36 0.29 -16.46
CA ARG A 218 25.35 0.73 -17.42
C ARG A 218 24.86 -0.48 -18.23
N GLU A 219 24.28 -1.46 -17.57
CA GLU A 219 23.58 -2.52 -18.29
C GLU A 219 22.20 -2.01 -18.71
N ASP A 220 21.98 -2.08 -20.01
CA ASP A 220 20.75 -1.75 -20.72
C ASP A 220 19.69 -2.78 -20.30
N TYR A 221 19.08 -2.61 -19.12
CA TYR A 221 17.94 -3.39 -18.66
C TYR A 221 16.74 -3.05 -19.55
N SER A 222 16.74 -3.61 -20.76
CA SER A 222 15.56 -3.70 -21.60
C SER A 222 14.53 -4.56 -20.86
N TYR A 223 13.61 -3.88 -20.17
CA TYR A 223 12.50 -4.52 -19.48
C TYR A 223 11.67 -5.29 -20.52
N SER A 224 11.79 -6.62 -20.56
CA SER A 224 10.95 -7.45 -21.41
C SER A 224 9.53 -7.47 -20.83
N PRO A 225 8.48 -7.18 -21.63
CA PRO A 225 7.09 -7.26 -21.18
C PRO A 225 6.68 -8.64 -20.65
N SER A 226 7.48 -9.69 -20.88
CA SER A 226 7.21 -11.07 -20.47
C SER A 226 7.39 -11.35 -18.97
N ASP A 227 8.18 -10.53 -18.25
CA ASP A 227 8.48 -10.79 -16.83
C ASP A 227 7.37 -10.28 -15.89
N LEU A 228 6.32 -9.67 -16.46
CA LEU A 228 5.16 -9.14 -15.75
C LEU A 228 4.04 -10.17 -15.50
N TYR A 229 4.18 -11.41 -16.01
CA TYR A 229 3.16 -12.46 -15.89
C TYR A 229 3.52 -13.60 -14.94
N LYS A 230 4.52 -13.40 -14.07
CA LYS A 230 4.86 -14.35 -12.99
C LYS A 230 4.66 -13.74 -11.61
N VAL A 231 3.43 -13.34 -11.30
CA VAL A 231 2.87 -13.30 -9.93
C VAL A 231 1.39 -13.65 -10.01
#